data_AF-A0A3Q2XXD9-F1
#
_entry.id   AF-A0A3Q2XXD9-F1
#
_cell.length_a   1.000
_cell.length_b   1.000
_cell.length_c   1.000
_cell.angle_alpha   90.00
_cell.angle_beta   90.00
_cell.angle_gamma   90.00
#
_symmetry.space_group_name_H-M   'P 1'
#
loop_
_entity.id
_entity.type
_entity.pdbx_description
1 polymer ?
#
loop_
_entity_poly.entity_id
_entity_poly.type
_entity_poly.pdbx_seq_one_letter_code
_entity_poly.pdbx_strand_id
1 'polypeptide(L)'
;PLKPNQVGQVILYGVPIVSLVIDNNERLCLAQISNTLLKNYSYNEIHNRRVALGITCVQCTPVQLEILRRAGAMPISSRRCGMITKREAERLCKSFLGENMPPKLPDNFAFDVTHECAWGCRGNFIPARYNSSRAKCIKCSFCNMYFSPNKFIFHSHRTPDAKYTQPDAANFNSWRRHLKLSDKHPADELVYAWEDVKAMFNGGSRKRALPSA
;
A
#
# COMPACT_ATOMS: atom_id res chain seq x y z
N PRO A 1 -7.72 -21.82 13.16
CA PRO A 1 -7.22 -21.95 11.77
C PRO A 1 -8.35 -21.68 10.76
N LEU A 2 -8.13 -20.81 9.78
CA LEU A 2 -9.14 -20.52 8.75
C LEU A 2 -9.16 -21.66 7.72
N LYS A 3 -10.36 -22.05 7.27
CA LYS A 3 -10.50 -23.12 6.26
C LYS A 3 -10.23 -22.53 4.87
N PRO A 4 -9.32 -23.11 4.06
CA PRO A 4 -9.06 -22.64 2.70
C PRO A 4 -10.33 -22.62 1.85
N ASN A 5 -10.48 -21.57 1.03
CA ASN A 5 -11.65 -21.34 0.18
C ASN A 5 -12.99 -21.26 0.94
N GLN A 6 -12.97 -21.04 2.26
CA GLN A 6 -14.18 -20.73 3.01
C GLN A 6 -14.73 -19.39 2.53
N VAL A 7 -15.99 -19.40 2.12
CA VAL A 7 -16.74 -18.20 1.73
C VAL A 7 -17.27 -17.52 2.98
N GLY A 8 -17.17 -16.21 3.01
CA GLY A 8 -17.75 -15.35 4.04
C GLY A 8 -18.31 -14.07 3.45
N GLN A 9 -18.71 -13.16 4.33
CA GLN A 9 -19.10 -11.80 3.97
C GLN A 9 -18.53 -10.82 4.99
N VAL A 10 -18.04 -9.68 4.50
CA VAL A 10 -17.51 -8.59 5.30
C VAL A 10 -18.30 -7.33 4.97
N ILE A 11 -18.79 -6.65 6.00
CA ILE A 11 -19.44 -5.34 5.84
C ILE A 11 -18.35 -4.29 5.62
N LEU A 12 -18.38 -3.65 4.46
CA LEU A 12 -17.45 -2.58 4.07
C LEU A 12 -18.25 -1.33 3.72
N TYR A 13 -18.13 -0.27 4.53
CA TYR A 13 -18.94 0.96 4.43
C TYR A 13 -20.46 0.70 4.29
N GLY A 14 -20.97 -0.25 5.08
CA GLY A 14 -22.39 -0.63 5.08
C GLY A 14 -22.83 -1.58 3.95
N VAL A 15 -21.93 -1.94 3.03
CA VAL A 15 -22.21 -2.89 1.94
C VAL A 15 -21.62 -4.26 2.26
N PRO A 16 -22.39 -5.36 2.17
CA PRO A 16 -21.85 -6.71 2.31
C PRO A 16 -21.03 -7.09 1.07
N ILE A 17 -19.73 -7.35 1.29
CA ILE A 17 -18.80 -7.80 0.26
C ILE A 17 -18.43 -9.25 0.53
N VAL A 18 -18.51 -10.10 -0.50
CA VAL A 18 -18.13 -11.51 -0.39
C VAL A 18 -16.63 -11.63 -0.14
N SER A 19 -16.29 -12.46 0.84
CA SER A 19 -14.92 -12.80 1.20
C SER A 19 -14.61 -14.26 0.91
N LEU A 20 -13.32 -14.54 0.69
CA LEU A 20 -12.78 -15.88 0.52
C LEU A 20 -11.47 -15.99 1.31
N VAL A 21 -11.29 -17.09 2.02
CA VAL A 21 -10.02 -17.41 2.67
C VAL A 21 -9.01 -17.91 1.64
N ILE A 22 -7.94 -17.15 1.42
CA ILE A 22 -6.81 -17.49 0.54
C ILE A 22 -5.52 -17.29 1.32
N ASP A 23 -4.64 -18.29 1.34
CA ASP A 23 -3.38 -18.28 2.09
C ASP A 23 -3.57 -17.91 3.57
N ASN A 24 -4.57 -18.53 4.21
CA ASN A 24 -4.96 -18.28 5.60
C ASN A 24 -5.31 -16.82 5.92
N ASN A 25 -5.68 -16.03 4.90
CA ASN A 25 -6.13 -14.65 5.04
C ASN A 25 -7.52 -14.48 4.43
N GLU A 26 -8.41 -13.77 5.11
CA GLU A 26 -9.71 -13.39 4.55
C GLU A 26 -9.53 -12.23 3.56
N ARG A 27 -9.96 -12.44 2.31
CA ARG A 27 -9.83 -11.45 1.23
C ARG A 27 -11.18 -11.20 0.57
N LEU A 28 -11.42 -9.95 0.21
CA LEU A 28 -12.64 -9.43 -0.38
C LEU A 28 -12.52 -9.35 -1.90
N CYS A 29 -13.65 -9.53 -2.60
CA CYS A 29 -13.75 -9.42 -4.05
C CYS A 29 -13.56 -7.96 -4.53
N LEU A 30 -12.45 -7.66 -5.20
CA LEU A 30 -12.15 -6.31 -5.69
C LEU A 30 -13.16 -5.84 -6.75
N ALA A 31 -13.63 -6.74 -7.61
CA ALA A 31 -14.59 -6.40 -8.64
C ALA A 31 -15.98 -6.10 -8.05
N GLN A 32 -16.40 -6.79 -6.99
CA GLN A 32 -17.62 -6.44 -6.26
C GLN A 32 -17.50 -5.05 -5.61
N ILE A 33 -16.35 -4.74 -4.98
CA ILE A 33 -16.07 -3.41 -4.43
C ILE A 33 -16.15 -2.33 -5.54
N SER A 34 -15.54 -2.62 -6.69
CA SER A 34 -15.57 -1.74 -7.87
C SER A 34 -16.99 -1.44 -8.34
N ASN A 35 -17.86 -2.46 -8.39
CA ASN A 35 -19.22 -2.33 -8.91
C ASN A 35 -20.24 -1.80 -7.88
N THR A 36 -19.85 -1.70 -6.62
CA THR A 36 -20.74 -1.23 -5.54
C THR A 36 -20.28 0.11 -5.00
N LEU A 37 -19.24 0.11 -4.16
CA LEU A 37 -18.73 1.27 -3.44
C LEU A 37 -18.03 2.28 -4.35
N LEU A 38 -17.42 1.80 -5.44
CA LEU A 38 -16.62 2.63 -6.35
C LEU A 38 -17.21 2.70 -7.78
N LYS A 39 -18.51 2.42 -7.94
CA LYS A 39 -19.18 2.30 -9.26
C LYS A 39 -19.09 3.54 -10.15
N ASN A 40 -18.86 4.71 -9.55
CA ASN A 40 -18.75 5.98 -10.26
C ASN A 40 -17.33 6.26 -10.79
N TYR A 41 -16.37 5.38 -10.53
CA TYR A 41 -14.99 5.49 -11.00
C TYR A 41 -14.71 4.44 -12.05
N SER A 42 -13.92 4.81 -13.06
CA SER A 42 -13.51 3.88 -14.10
C SER A 42 -12.57 2.80 -13.55
N TYR A 43 -12.53 1.66 -14.24
CA TYR A 43 -11.58 0.58 -13.92
C TYR A 43 -10.12 1.09 -13.86
N ASN A 44 -9.74 1.97 -14.79
CA ASN A 44 -8.39 2.53 -14.85
C ASN A 44 -8.08 3.43 -13.65
N GLU A 45 -9.04 4.23 -13.18
CA GLU A 45 -8.86 5.06 -11.98
C GLU A 45 -8.66 4.19 -10.74
N ILE A 46 -9.50 3.17 -10.55
CA ILE A 46 -9.41 2.22 -9.43
C ILE A 46 -8.09 1.45 -9.49
N HIS A 47 -7.70 0.98 -10.66
CA HIS A 47 -6.43 0.30 -10.88
C HIS A 47 -5.24 1.19 -10.51
N ASN A 48 -5.18 2.40 -11.05
CA ASN A 48 -4.10 3.34 -10.80
C ASN A 48 -4.02 3.73 -9.32
N ARG A 49 -5.18 3.93 -8.67
CA ARG A 49 -5.24 4.25 -7.24
C ARG A 49 -4.76 3.09 -6.37
N ARG A 50 -5.18 1.86 -6.67
CA ARG A 50 -4.70 0.63 -6.00
C ARG A 50 -3.18 0.52 -6.07
N VAL A 51 -2.61 0.69 -7.28
CA VAL A 51 -1.16 0.66 -7.49
C VAL A 51 -0.48 1.77 -6.68
N ALA A 52 -1.05 2.97 -6.67
CA ALA A 52 -0.51 4.08 -5.89
C ALA A 52 -0.55 3.85 -4.37
N LEU A 53 -1.52 3.10 -3.86
CA LEU A 53 -1.57 2.72 -2.44
C LEU A 53 -0.65 1.55 -2.08
N GLY A 54 0.01 0.94 -3.08
CA GLY A 54 0.84 -0.25 -2.88
C GLY A 54 0.02 -1.52 -2.59
N ILE A 55 -1.28 -1.52 -2.90
CA ILE A 55 -2.18 -2.64 -2.61
C ILE A 55 -1.94 -3.76 -3.64
N THR A 56 -1.57 -4.94 -3.16
CA THR A 56 -1.32 -6.11 -4.01
C THR A 56 -2.56 -6.98 -4.08
N CYS A 57 -3.04 -7.26 -5.29
CA CYS A 57 -4.20 -8.12 -5.47
C CYS A 57 -3.76 -9.55 -5.76
N VAL A 58 -4.31 -10.51 -5.01
CA VAL A 58 -4.15 -11.93 -5.29
C VAL A 58 -5.15 -12.32 -6.37
N GLN A 59 -4.69 -12.93 -7.45
CA GLN A 59 -5.59 -13.38 -8.52
C GLN A 59 -6.26 -14.68 -8.10
N CYS A 60 -7.58 -14.77 -8.28
CA CYS A 60 -8.31 -16.00 -8.06
C CYS A 60 -7.82 -17.11 -9.00
N THR A 61 -7.68 -18.32 -8.47
CA THR A 61 -7.65 -19.52 -9.31
C THR A 61 -9.00 -19.75 -10.00
N PRO A 62 -9.08 -20.56 -11.06
CA PRO A 62 -10.36 -20.88 -11.69
C PRO A 62 -11.42 -21.42 -10.72
N VAL A 63 -10.99 -22.23 -9.75
CA VAL A 63 -11.87 -22.78 -8.70
C VAL A 63 -12.40 -21.68 -7.79
N GLN A 64 -11.54 -20.77 -7.34
CA GLN A 64 -11.94 -19.64 -6.48
C GLN A 64 -12.89 -18.68 -7.23
N LEU A 65 -12.64 -18.43 -8.51
CA LEU A 65 -13.50 -17.61 -9.35
C LEU A 65 -14.90 -18.22 -9.47
N GLU A 66 -14.99 -19.54 -9.63
CA GLU A 66 -16.27 -20.25 -9.69
C GLU A 66 -17.03 -20.18 -8.36
N ILE A 67 -16.33 -20.32 -7.23
CA ILE A 67 -16.91 -20.12 -5.89
C ILE A 67 -17.50 -18.71 -5.76
N LEU A 68 -16.77 -17.68 -6.18
CA LEU A 68 -17.25 -16.28 -6.12
C LEU A 68 -18.49 -16.04 -6.99
N ARG A 69 -18.57 -16.66 -8.17
CA ARG A 69 -19.77 -16.58 -9.03
C ARG A 69 -20.98 -17.21 -8.36
N ARG A 70 -20.81 -18.41 -7.78
CA ARG A 70 -21.89 -19.11 -7.05
C ARG A 70 -22.35 -18.33 -5.81
N ALA A 71 -21.43 -17.61 -5.17
CA ALA A 71 -21.74 -16.72 -4.05
C ALA A 71 -22.37 -15.38 -4.48
N GLY A 72 -22.59 -15.14 -5.78
CA GLY A 72 -23.19 -13.91 -6.30
C GLY A 72 -22.25 -12.70 -6.30
N ALA A 73 -20.95 -12.88 -6.02
CA ALA A 73 -19.99 -11.78 -5.99
C ALA A 73 -19.62 -11.26 -7.39
N MET A 74 -19.76 -12.12 -8.42
CA MET A 74 -19.26 -11.88 -9.77
C MET A 74 -20.20 -12.44 -10.85
N PRO A 75 -20.39 -11.75 -11.99
CA PRO A 75 -21.09 -12.29 -13.14
C PRO A 75 -20.39 -13.54 -13.72
N ILE A 76 -21.18 -14.46 -14.27
CA ILE A 76 -20.68 -15.70 -14.92
C ILE A 76 -19.71 -15.39 -16.07
N SER A 77 -19.94 -14.30 -16.80
CA SER A 77 -19.09 -13.85 -17.91
C SER A 77 -17.68 -13.38 -17.48
N SER A 78 -17.47 -13.12 -16.18
CA SER A 78 -16.21 -12.59 -15.66
C SER A 78 -15.09 -13.62 -15.75
N ARG A 79 -13.95 -13.27 -16.35
CA ARG A 79 -12.83 -14.22 -16.54
C ARG A 79 -11.74 -14.15 -15.49
N ARG A 80 -11.68 -13.07 -14.71
CA ARG A 80 -10.65 -12.83 -13.69
C ARG A 80 -11.26 -12.05 -12.52
N CYS A 81 -10.71 -12.28 -11.33
CA CYS A 81 -11.03 -11.48 -10.16
C CYS A 81 -9.78 -11.35 -9.29
N GLY A 82 -9.45 -10.12 -8.90
CA GLY A 82 -8.46 -9.83 -7.88
C GLY A 82 -9.10 -9.81 -6.49
N MET A 83 -8.36 -10.28 -5.49
CA MET A 83 -8.78 -10.32 -4.10
C MET A 83 -7.82 -9.48 -3.26
N ILE A 84 -8.35 -8.68 -2.34
CA ILE A 84 -7.60 -7.81 -1.45
C ILE A 84 -8.08 -7.99 -0.01
N THR A 85 -7.24 -7.76 0.99
CA THR A 85 -7.63 -7.85 2.40
C THR A 85 -8.64 -6.75 2.78
N LYS A 86 -9.34 -6.92 3.91
CA LYS A 86 -10.28 -5.91 4.43
C LYS A 86 -9.62 -4.54 4.57
N ARG A 87 -8.42 -4.48 5.17
CA ARG A 87 -7.68 -3.23 5.35
C ARG A 87 -7.29 -2.59 4.02
N GLU A 88 -6.85 -3.38 3.04
CA GLU A 88 -6.57 -2.86 1.69
C GLU A 88 -7.82 -2.29 1.03
N ALA A 89 -8.97 -2.95 1.18
CA ALA A 89 -10.25 -2.48 0.66
C ALA A 89 -10.69 -1.17 1.33
N GLU A 90 -10.55 -1.06 2.65
CA GLU A 90 -10.83 0.16 3.42
C GLU A 90 -9.96 1.33 2.95
N ARG A 91 -8.64 1.10 2.78
CA ARG A 91 -7.69 2.11 2.28
C ARG A 91 -8.03 2.55 0.85
N LEU A 92 -8.34 1.61 -0.03
CA LEU A 92 -8.74 1.90 -1.41
C LEU A 92 -9.99 2.77 -1.45
N CYS A 93 -11.07 2.35 -0.78
CA CYS A 93 -12.31 3.09 -0.71
C CYS A 93 -12.12 4.47 -0.06
N LYS A 94 -11.42 4.55 1.07
CA LYS A 94 -11.15 5.83 1.76
C LYS A 94 -10.44 6.82 0.85
N SER A 95 -9.51 6.36 0.00
CA SER A 95 -8.79 7.23 -0.92
C SER A 95 -9.66 7.86 -2.02
N PHE A 96 -10.83 7.27 -2.31
CA PHE A 96 -11.82 7.81 -3.24
C PHE A 96 -12.93 8.59 -2.54
N LEU A 97 -13.29 8.20 -1.32
CA LEU A 97 -14.46 8.72 -0.61
C LEU A 97 -14.11 9.82 0.41
N GLY A 98 -12.84 9.99 0.78
CA GLY A 98 -12.41 10.93 1.82
C GLY A 98 -11.21 11.79 1.45
N GLU A 99 -10.91 12.76 2.30
CA GLU A 99 -9.66 13.51 2.25
C GLU A 99 -8.51 12.67 2.82
N ASN A 100 -7.36 12.66 2.14
CA ASN A 100 -6.15 11.99 2.62
C ASN A 100 -5.61 12.73 3.85
N MET A 101 -6.15 12.43 5.03
CA MET A 101 -5.63 12.94 6.28
C MET A 101 -4.37 12.15 6.66
N PRO A 102 -3.25 12.82 6.99
CA PRO A 102 -2.04 12.14 7.44
C PRO A 102 -2.33 11.27 8.68
N PRO A 103 -1.64 10.14 8.84
CA PRO A 103 -1.78 9.33 10.05
C PRO A 103 -1.39 10.16 11.28
N LYS A 104 -2.20 10.09 12.34
CA LYS A 104 -1.92 10.76 13.63
C LYS A 104 -0.83 9.96 14.36
N LEU A 105 0.42 10.33 14.13
CA LEU A 105 1.59 9.78 14.84
C LEU A 105 2.05 10.79 15.91
N PRO A 106 2.71 10.33 16.99
CA PRO A 106 3.29 11.25 17.98
C PRO A 106 4.28 12.24 17.35
N ASP A 107 4.35 13.47 17.84
CA ASP A 107 5.16 14.54 17.23
C ASP A 107 6.67 14.22 17.17
N ASN A 108 7.16 13.43 18.12
CA ASN A 108 8.57 13.00 18.19
C ASN A 108 8.81 11.59 17.63
N PHE A 109 7.83 11.02 16.93
CA PHE A 109 7.94 9.68 16.38
C PHE A 109 8.85 9.64 15.14
N ALA A 110 9.63 8.56 14.99
CA ALA A 110 10.37 8.28 13.78
C ALA A 110 10.31 6.78 13.45
N PHE A 111 10.20 6.46 12.16
CA PHE A 111 10.38 5.09 11.69
C PHE A 111 11.87 4.82 11.50
N ASP A 112 12.36 3.75 12.10
CA ASP A 112 13.65 3.19 11.76
C ASP A 112 13.56 2.50 10.40
N VAL A 113 14.31 3.03 9.43
CA VAL A 113 14.25 2.60 8.03
C VAL A 113 15.62 2.22 7.49
N THR A 114 15.63 1.23 6.60
CA THR A 114 16.82 0.77 5.89
C THR A 114 16.52 0.59 4.40
N HIS A 115 17.56 0.71 3.59
CA HIS A 115 17.56 0.21 2.22
C HIS A 115 18.84 -0.57 1.94
N GLU A 116 18.78 -1.46 0.95
CA GLU A 116 19.88 -2.34 0.56
C GLU A 116 20.56 -1.91 -0.75
N CYS A 117 20.05 -0.87 -1.43
CA CYS A 117 20.65 -0.35 -2.66
C CYS A 117 22.12 0.06 -2.49
N ALA A 118 22.96 -0.28 -3.47
CA ALA A 118 24.41 -0.09 -3.43
C ALA A 118 25.01 -0.77 -2.18
N TRP A 119 25.61 -0.02 -1.26
CA TRP A 119 26.15 -0.56 0.00
C TRP A 119 25.15 -0.55 1.17
N GLY A 120 23.91 -0.15 0.90
CA GLY A 120 22.87 0.01 1.91
C GLY A 120 23.05 1.25 2.79
N CYS A 121 21.99 1.56 3.54
CA CYS A 121 21.99 2.63 4.52
C CYS A 121 20.87 2.45 5.56
N ARG A 122 21.06 3.04 6.74
CA ARG A 122 20.05 3.13 7.82
C ARG A 122 19.78 4.59 8.15
N GLY A 123 18.53 4.89 8.45
CA GLY A 123 18.12 6.23 8.86
C GLY A 123 16.82 6.22 9.66
N ASN A 124 16.48 7.39 10.19
CA ASN A 124 15.22 7.62 10.90
C ASN A 124 14.33 8.51 10.02
N PHE A 125 13.19 7.99 9.57
CA PHE A 125 12.18 8.74 8.85
C PHE A 125 11.27 9.46 9.84
N ILE A 126 11.25 10.79 9.81
CA ILE A 126 10.49 11.65 10.72
C ILE A 126 9.21 12.12 10.02
N PRO A 127 8.03 11.57 10.35
CA PRO A 127 6.78 11.86 9.62
C PRO A 127 6.35 13.33 9.72
N ALA A 128 6.59 13.98 10.87
CA ALA A 128 6.31 15.40 11.07
C ALA A 128 7.05 16.31 10.06
N ARG A 129 8.17 15.84 9.48
CA ARG A 129 8.92 16.54 8.43
C ARG A 129 8.49 16.19 7.01
N TYR A 130 7.67 15.16 6.81
CA TYR A 130 7.23 14.72 5.49
C TYR A 130 5.99 15.49 5.02
N ASN A 131 6.19 16.78 4.73
CA ASN A 131 5.14 17.70 4.27
C ASN A 131 5.09 17.89 2.75
N SER A 132 6.03 17.29 2.02
CA SER A 132 6.03 17.24 0.56
C SER A 132 6.85 16.05 0.08
N SER A 133 6.66 15.64 -1.18
CA SER A 133 7.44 14.54 -1.80
C SER A 133 8.95 14.79 -1.83
N ARG A 134 9.39 16.05 -1.70
CA ARG A 134 10.80 16.47 -1.69
C ARG A 134 11.33 16.80 -0.30
N ALA A 135 10.52 16.70 0.74
CA ALA A 135 10.92 17.04 2.10
C ALA A 135 12.10 16.18 2.58
N LYS A 136 13.09 16.81 3.23
CA LYS A 136 14.24 16.12 3.83
C LYS A 136 13.85 15.53 5.19
N CYS A 137 13.10 14.44 5.17
CA CYS A 137 12.49 13.82 6.35
C CYS A 137 13.26 12.61 6.89
N ILE A 138 14.33 12.16 6.24
CA ILE A 138 15.13 11.01 6.70
C ILE A 138 16.48 11.48 7.20
N LYS A 139 16.80 11.23 8.47
CA LYS A 139 18.12 11.46 9.06
C LYS A 139 18.97 10.21 8.90
N CYS A 140 20.10 10.28 8.19
CA CYS A 140 21.03 9.16 8.08
C CYS A 140 21.69 8.86 9.42
N SER A 141 21.74 7.59 9.80
CA SER A 141 22.35 7.14 11.07
C SER A 141 23.88 7.22 11.07
N PHE A 142 24.51 7.27 9.90
CA PHE A 142 25.98 7.30 9.77
C PHE A 142 26.55 8.73 9.70
N CYS A 143 25.97 9.60 8.85
CA CYS A 143 26.48 10.95 8.64
C CYS A 143 25.61 12.06 9.25
N ASN A 144 24.48 11.73 9.88
CA ASN A 144 23.51 12.68 10.45
C ASN A 144 22.88 13.67 9.46
N MET A 145 23.19 13.57 8.16
CA MET A 145 22.61 14.40 7.11
C MET A 145 21.15 14.01 6.83
N TYR A 146 20.36 15.00 6.41
CA TYR A 146 18.96 14.83 6.08
C TYR A 146 18.73 14.69 4.57
N PHE A 147 17.93 13.68 4.20
CA PHE A 147 17.60 13.35 2.81
C PHE A 147 16.10 13.25 2.61
N SER A 148 15.64 13.53 1.39
CA SER A 148 14.31 13.13 0.95
C SER A 148 14.28 11.64 0.65
N PRO A 149 13.11 10.97 0.69
CA PRO A 149 13.03 9.52 0.51
C PRO A 149 13.68 9.04 -0.79
N ASN A 150 13.48 9.77 -1.88
CA ASN A 150 14.12 9.47 -3.17
C ASN A 150 15.62 9.70 -3.18
N LYS A 151 16.15 10.71 -2.48
CA LYS A 151 17.60 10.90 -2.41
C LYS A 151 18.27 9.89 -1.48
N PHE A 152 17.56 9.48 -0.43
CA PHE A 152 18.10 8.56 0.57
C PHE A 152 18.46 7.20 -0.02
N ILE A 153 17.65 6.64 -0.92
CA ILE A 153 17.94 5.33 -1.55
C ILE A 153 19.19 5.31 -2.46
N PHE A 154 19.76 6.49 -2.78
CA PHE A 154 21.03 6.62 -3.51
C PHE A 154 22.21 7.01 -2.60
N HIS A 155 21.95 7.16 -1.30
CA HIS A 155 22.94 7.51 -0.31
C HIS A 155 23.32 6.27 0.48
N SER A 156 24.58 5.82 0.36
CA SER A 156 25.05 4.58 0.99
C SER A 156 26.37 4.78 1.73
N HIS A 157 26.62 3.90 2.69
CA HIS A 157 27.85 3.84 3.47
C HIS A 157 28.41 2.42 3.44
N ARG A 158 29.72 2.28 3.22
CA ARG A 158 30.38 0.96 3.21
C ARG A 158 30.70 0.54 4.64
N THR A 159 29.86 -0.30 5.22
CA THR A 159 30.14 -0.96 6.51
C THR A 159 30.89 -2.27 6.29
N PRO A 160 31.58 -2.84 7.30
CA PRO A 160 32.33 -4.09 7.15
C PRO A 160 31.47 -5.28 6.70
N ASP A 161 30.20 -5.28 7.05
CA ASP A 161 29.18 -6.29 6.71
C ASP A 161 28.40 -5.97 5.43
N ALA A 162 28.64 -4.81 4.80
CA ALA A 162 27.88 -4.37 3.64
C ALA A 162 28.16 -5.23 2.40
N LYS A 163 27.09 -5.75 1.80
CA LYS A 163 27.13 -6.40 0.49
C LYS A 163 26.64 -5.43 -0.56
N TYR A 164 27.40 -5.28 -1.65
CA TYR A 164 26.96 -4.48 -2.78
C TYR A 164 25.76 -5.13 -3.46
N THR A 165 24.64 -4.40 -3.51
CA THR A 165 23.43 -4.81 -4.23
C THR A 165 23.15 -3.84 -5.36
N GLN A 166 23.11 -4.36 -6.59
CA GLN A 166 22.79 -3.55 -7.76
C GLN A 166 21.32 -3.07 -7.66
N PRO A 167 21.04 -1.76 -7.76
CA PRO A 167 19.67 -1.27 -7.72
C PRO A 167 18.91 -1.68 -8.99
N ASP A 168 17.82 -2.44 -8.84
CA ASP A 168 16.93 -2.81 -9.95
C ASP A 168 16.11 -1.58 -10.39
N ALA A 169 16.56 -0.93 -11.46
CA ALA A 169 15.86 0.21 -12.10
C ALA A 169 15.43 1.32 -11.11
N ALA A 170 16.41 2.18 -10.82
CA ALA A 170 16.31 3.44 -10.12
C ALA A 170 15.40 4.48 -10.83
N ASN A 171 14.11 4.18 -11.01
CA ASN A 171 13.13 5.22 -11.26
C ASN A 171 13.06 6.13 -10.02
N PHE A 172 13.07 7.44 -10.21
CA PHE A 172 12.93 8.49 -9.19
C PHE A 172 11.66 8.39 -8.31
N ASN A 173 10.83 7.36 -8.45
CA ASN A 173 9.69 7.10 -7.56
C ASN A 173 9.73 5.68 -6.94
N SER A 174 10.84 4.94 -7.08
CA SER A 174 10.98 3.56 -6.58
C SER A 174 11.29 3.48 -5.09
N TRP A 175 11.55 4.59 -4.38
CA TRP A 175 11.98 4.56 -2.97
C TRP A 175 11.07 3.72 -2.07
N ARG A 176 9.76 3.67 -2.35
CA ARG A 176 8.78 2.88 -1.59
C ARG A 176 9.04 1.38 -1.60
N ARG A 177 9.69 0.86 -2.66
CA ARG A 177 10.07 -0.55 -2.80
C ARG A 177 11.38 -0.86 -2.07
N HIS A 178 12.30 0.10 -2.02
CA HIS A 178 13.63 -0.10 -1.46
C HIS A 178 13.74 0.29 0.02
N LEU A 179 12.90 1.21 0.49
CA LEU A 179 12.92 1.69 1.86
C LEU A 179 11.95 0.87 2.73
N LYS A 180 12.53 0.05 3.60
CA LYS A 180 11.83 -0.88 4.49
C LYS A 180 12.01 -0.43 5.94
N LEU A 181 11.16 -0.92 6.85
CA LEU A 181 11.43 -0.80 8.29
C LEU A 181 12.68 -1.63 8.62
N SER A 182 13.52 -1.11 9.52
CA SER A 182 14.76 -1.80 9.93
C SER A 182 14.49 -3.08 10.70
N ASP A 183 13.42 -3.09 11.49
CA ASP A 183 12.94 -4.30 12.16
C ASP A 183 12.37 -5.27 11.12
N LYS A 184 12.75 -6.56 11.25
CA LYS A 184 12.27 -7.64 10.37
C LYS A 184 10.91 -8.18 10.81
N HIS A 185 10.54 -7.99 12.08
CA HIS A 185 9.26 -8.42 12.65
C HIS A 185 8.55 -7.26 13.38
N PRO A 186 8.34 -6.12 12.70
CA PRO A 186 7.64 -4.99 13.28
C PRO A 186 6.19 -5.37 13.62
N ALA A 187 5.65 -4.77 14.67
CA ALA A 187 4.22 -4.90 14.98
C ALA A 187 3.36 -4.44 13.79
N ASP A 188 2.23 -5.10 13.58
CA ASP A 188 1.33 -4.82 12.45
C ASP A 188 0.92 -3.34 12.39
N GLU A 189 0.64 -2.71 13.53
CA GLU A 189 0.30 -1.28 13.61
C GLU A 189 1.40 -0.38 13.03
N LEU A 190 2.67 -0.72 13.27
CA LEU A 190 3.82 0.01 12.76
C LEU A 190 3.97 -0.17 11.25
N VAL A 191 3.78 -1.39 10.75
CA VAL A 191 3.74 -1.68 9.31
C VAL A 191 2.64 -0.87 8.65
N TYR A 192 1.48 -0.82 9.29
CA TYR A 192 0.31 -0.13 8.77
C TYR A 192 0.53 1.37 8.67
N ALA A 193 1.06 1.98 9.74
CA ALA A 193 1.42 3.38 9.74
C ALA A 193 2.49 3.70 8.67
N TRP A 194 3.47 2.81 8.49
CA TRP A 194 4.51 2.98 7.47
C TRP A 194 3.94 2.96 6.05
N GLU A 195 2.98 2.09 5.77
CA GLU A 195 2.30 2.05 4.47
C GLU A 195 1.46 3.29 4.19
N ASP A 196 0.80 3.85 5.20
CA ASP A 196 0.00 5.06 5.04
C ASP A 196 0.89 6.28 4.80
N VAL A 197 2.03 6.38 5.50
CA VAL A 197 3.03 7.43 5.24
C VAL A 197 3.59 7.32 3.82
N LYS A 198 3.91 6.11 3.34
CA LYS A 198 4.34 5.90 1.94
C LYS A 198 3.30 6.39 0.94
N ALA A 199 2.01 6.28 1.23
CA ALA A 199 0.93 6.67 0.32
C ALA A 199 0.68 8.19 0.24
N MET A 200 1.11 8.99 1.23
CA MET A 200 0.72 10.41 1.37
C MET A 200 0.91 11.27 0.11
N PHE A 201 2.09 11.21 -0.53
CA PHE A 201 2.40 12.01 -1.74
C PHE A 201 2.48 11.18 -3.01
N ASN A 202 1.64 10.16 -3.17
CA ASN A 202 1.55 9.47 -4.45
C ASN A 202 0.52 10.17 -5.34
N GLY A 203 0.95 10.68 -6.50
CA GLY A 203 0.26 11.68 -7.34
C GLY A 203 -1.18 11.38 -7.83
N GLY A 204 -1.84 10.34 -7.33
CA GLY A 204 -3.26 10.05 -7.54
C GLY A 204 -4.21 10.96 -6.75
N SER A 205 -3.73 11.76 -5.80
CA SER A 205 -4.56 12.64 -4.95
C SER A 205 -5.02 13.94 -5.63
N ARG A 206 -4.78 14.14 -6.94
CA ARG A 206 -5.36 15.30 -7.64
C ARG A 206 -6.87 15.14 -7.68
N LYS A 207 -7.59 15.78 -6.74
CA LYS A 207 -9.02 16.03 -6.86
C LYS A 207 -9.23 16.72 -8.21
N ARG A 208 -10.00 16.11 -9.13
CA ARG A 208 -10.64 16.92 -10.17
C ARG A 208 -11.61 17.84 -9.43
N ALA A 209 -11.50 19.14 -9.64
CA ALA A 209 -12.60 20.03 -9.32
C ALA A 209 -13.82 19.48 -10.06
N LEU A 210 -14.85 19.10 -9.32
CA LEU A 210 -16.16 18.85 -9.92
C LEU A 210 -16.54 20.15 -10.64
N PRO A 211 -16.97 20.11 -11.92
CA PRO A 211 -17.56 21.30 -12.51
C PRO A 211 -18.76 21.68 -11.66
N SER A 212 -18.79 22.92 -11.19
CA SER A 212 -19.99 23.48 -10.56
C SER A 212 -21.14 23.34 -11.55
N ALA A 213 -22.23 22.73 -11.09
CA ALA A 213 -23.51 22.73 -11.80
C ALA A 213 -24.01 24.17 -12.00
#